data_AF-A0A0G0X4A4-F1
#
_entry.id   AF-A0A0G0X4A4-F1
#
_cell.length_a   1.000
_cell.length_b   1.000
_cell.length_c   1.000
_cell.angle_alpha   90.00
_cell.angle_beta   90.00
_cell.angle_gamma   90.00
#
_symmetry.space_group_name_H-M   'P 1'
#
loop_
_entity.id
_entity.type
_entity.pdbx_description
1 polymer ?
#
loop_
_entity_poly.entity_id
_entity_poly.type
_entity_poly.pdbx_seq_one_letter_code
_entity_poly.pdbx_strand_id
1 'polypeptide(L)'
;MSLEDFELLALPGGFSFGDDFGAGKILALELELKFSDKLVEFIHHGKGVLGICNGFQTLVEMGFPFGFPSARDKKVATLAPNKSGNFESRWVRLKPENMMHLSNGETLMLPVSHGEGRFVTADKEILKQILRY
;
A
#
# COMPACT_ATOMS: atom_id res chain seq x y z
N MET A 1 -23.60 -6.87 8.04
CA MET A 1 -22.46 -5.95 8.20
C MET A 1 -22.00 -5.55 6.82
N SER A 2 -22.04 -4.27 6.50
CA SER A 2 -21.48 -3.68 5.29
C SER A 2 -20.16 -2.98 5.63
N LEU A 3 -19.37 -2.62 4.60
CA LEU A 3 -18.12 -1.87 4.79
C LEU A 3 -18.36 -0.52 5.49
N GLU A 4 -19.55 0.05 5.32
CA GLU A 4 -19.98 1.30 5.95
C GLU A 4 -20.09 1.21 7.48
N ASP A 5 -20.18 0.02 8.05
CA ASP A 5 -20.26 -0.17 9.51
C ASP A 5 -18.89 -0.03 10.20
N PHE A 6 -17.80 0.10 9.44
CA PHE A 6 -16.42 0.13 9.96
C PHE A 6 -15.75 1.50 9.80
N GLU A 7 -14.76 1.80 10.64
CA GLU A 7 -13.96 3.05 10.58
C GLU A 7 -12.57 2.85 9.95
N LEU A 8 -12.10 1.59 9.89
CA LEU A 8 -10.79 1.23 9.36
C LEU A 8 -10.89 -0.04 8.51
N LEU A 9 -10.37 0.03 7.28
CA LEU A 9 -10.07 -1.14 6.46
C LEU A 9 -8.57 -1.44 6.54
N ALA A 10 -8.22 -2.58 7.15
CA ALA A 10 -6.84 -3.04 7.23
C ALA A 10 -6.62 -4.25 6.30
N LEU A 11 -5.75 -4.09 5.29
CA LEU A 11 -5.29 -5.17 4.43
C LEU A 11 -4.02 -5.79 5.03
N PRO A 12 -4.07 -7.07 5.46
CA PRO A 12 -2.96 -7.71 6.15
C PRO A 12 -1.78 -8.01 5.21
N GLY A 13 -0.63 -8.31 5.82
CA GLY A 13 0.53 -8.86 5.11
C GLY A 13 0.36 -10.36 4.81
N GLY A 14 1.31 -10.91 4.05
CA GLY A 14 1.31 -12.31 3.64
C GLY A 14 1.77 -12.45 2.20
N PHE A 15 1.27 -13.49 1.52
CA PHE A 15 1.51 -13.78 0.10
C PHE A 15 0.15 -14.07 -0.54
N SER A 16 -0.63 -13.02 -0.83
CA SER A 16 -1.95 -13.22 -1.43
C SER A 16 -1.81 -13.99 -2.73
N PHE A 17 -2.52 -15.11 -2.87
CA PHE A 17 -2.45 -15.98 -4.05
C PHE A 17 -1.02 -16.46 -4.39
N GLY A 18 -0.16 -16.64 -3.38
CA GLY A 18 1.22 -17.11 -3.56
C GLY A 18 2.18 -16.10 -4.19
N ASP A 19 1.70 -14.88 -4.50
CA ASP A 19 2.41 -13.85 -5.28
C ASP A 19 2.89 -14.34 -6.66
N ASP A 20 2.29 -15.41 -7.21
CA ASP A 20 2.71 -16.09 -8.45
C ASP A 20 2.72 -15.17 -9.69
N PHE A 21 1.92 -14.10 -9.67
CA PHE A 21 1.82 -13.11 -10.76
C PHE A 21 2.36 -11.72 -10.38
N GLY A 22 3.05 -11.64 -9.24
CA GLY A 22 3.53 -10.41 -8.60
C GLY A 22 2.71 -10.06 -7.37
N ALA A 23 3.37 -9.52 -6.36
CA ALA A 23 2.79 -9.46 -5.03
C ALA A 23 1.60 -8.50 -4.94
N GLY A 24 0.51 -8.97 -4.33
CA GLY A 24 -0.72 -8.19 -4.10
C GLY A 24 -1.61 -7.91 -5.32
N LYS A 25 -1.21 -8.34 -6.53
CA LYS A 25 -1.94 -8.00 -7.78
C LYS A 25 -3.29 -8.68 -7.93
N ILE A 26 -3.39 -9.97 -7.61
CA ILE A 26 -4.65 -10.71 -7.74
C ILE A 26 -5.66 -10.16 -6.72
N LEU A 27 -5.22 -9.92 -5.49
CA LEU A 27 -6.06 -9.29 -4.47
C LEU A 27 -6.49 -7.88 -4.89
N ALA A 28 -5.61 -7.09 -5.52
CA ALA A 28 -5.97 -5.78 -6.06
C ALA A 28 -7.07 -5.87 -7.11
N LEU A 29 -6.94 -6.81 -8.06
CA LEU A 29 -7.95 -7.03 -9.09
C LEU A 29 -9.29 -7.48 -8.49
N GLU A 30 -9.28 -8.37 -7.50
CA GLU A 30 -10.52 -8.79 -6.82
C GLU A 30 -11.21 -7.64 -6.10
N LEU A 31 -10.45 -6.81 -5.37
CA LEU A 31 -10.97 -5.65 -4.67
C LEU A 31 -11.49 -4.60 -5.65
N GLU A 32 -10.79 -4.38 -6.77
CA GLU A 32 -11.24 -3.47 -7.82
C GLU A 32 -12.55 -3.94 -8.46
N LEU A 33 -12.66 -5.23 -8.79
CA LEU A 33 -13.86 -5.78 -9.45
C LEU A 33 -15.08 -5.85 -8.53
N LYS A 34 -14.87 -6.05 -7.22
CA LYS A 34 -15.96 -6.34 -6.28
C LYS A 34 -16.29 -5.18 -5.32
N PHE A 35 -15.34 -4.28 -5.07
CA PHE A 35 -15.40 -3.31 -3.97
C PHE A 35 -14.92 -1.90 -4.32
N SER A 36 -14.59 -1.59 -5.58
CA SER A 36 -14.07 -0.28 -5.98
C SER A 36 -14.95 0.89 -5.54
N ASP A 37 -16.23 0.87 -5.90
CA ASP A 37 -17.19 1.96 -5.56
C ASP A 37 -17.32 2.14 -4.04
N LYS A 38 -17.39 1.03 -3.31
CA LYS A 38 -17.51 1.04 -1.84
C LYS A 38 -16.23 1.55 -1.18
N LEU A 39 -15.07 1.23 -1.73
CA LEU A 39 -13.79 1.70 -1.21
C LEU A 39 -13.61 3.21 -1.46
N VAL A 40 -14.07 3.70 -2.62
CA VAL A 40 -14.13 5.14 -2.94
C VAL A 40 -14.99 5.87 -1.91
N GLU A 41 -16.21 5.38 -1.69
CA GLU A 41 -17.14 5.96 -0.73
C GLU A 41 -16.60 5.92 0.71
N PHE A 42 -16.00 4.80 1.11
CA PHE A 42 -15.37 4.63 2.42
C PHE A 42 -14.30 5.71 2.68
N ILE A 43 -13.43 5.94 1.69
CA ILE A 43 -12.38 6.97 1.76
C ILE A 43 -12.98 8.38 1.72
N HIS A 44 -14.02 8.63 0.91
CA HIS A 44 -14.73 9.91 0.88
C HIS A 44 -15.37 10.26 2.23
N HIS A 45 -15.82 9.26 2.98
CA HIS A 45 -16.31 9.44 4.35
C HIS A 45 -15.20 9.67 5.38
N GLY A 46 -13.95 9.82 4.97
CA GLY A 46 -12.82 10.10 5.85
C GLY A 46 -12.34 8.90 6.67
N LYS A 47 -12.75 7.69 6.28
CA LYS A 47 -12.41 6.46 6.99
C LYS A 47 -11.03 5.95 6.60
N GLY A 48 -10.35 5.31 7.53
CA GLY A 48 -8.94 4.93 7.39
C GLY A 48 -8.73 3.68 6.53
N VAL A 49 -7.71 3.70 5.67
CA VAL A 49 -7.26 2.51 4.95
C VAL A 49 -5.79 2.25 5.27
N LEU A 50 -5.47 1.04 5.74
CA LEU A 50 -4.13 0.63 6.11
C LEU A 50 -3.75 -0.64 5.34
N GLY A 51 -2.64 -0.60 4.61
CA GLY A 51 -2.05 -1.79 3.99
C GLY A 51 -0.70 -2.11 4.61
N ILE A 52 -0.48 -3.35 5.03
CA ILE A 52 0.79 -3.81 5.59
C ILE A 52 1.41 -4.85 4.67
N CYS A 53 2.67 -4.65 4.27
CA CYS A 53 3.40 -5.55 3.36
C CYS A 53 2.60 -5.85 2.08
N ASN A 54 1.99 -7.03 1.98
CA ASN A 54 1.16 -7.43 0.84
C ASN A 54 -0.11 -6.60 0.69
N GLY A 55 -0.73 -6.20 1.79
CA GLY A 55 -1.81 -5.22 1.75
C GLY A 55 -1.37 -3.88 1.16
N PHE A 56 -0.15 -3.42 1.45
CA PHE A 56 0.35 -2.18 0.83
C PHE A 56 0.64 -2.37 -0.66
N GLN A 57 1.19 -3.51 -1.06
CA GLN A 57 1.38 -3.88 -2.47
C GLN A 57 0.04 -3.83 -3.21
N THR A 58 -1.00 -4.46 -2.64
CA THR A 58 -2.37 -4.42 -3.16
C THR A 58 -2.88 -2.98 -3.32
N LEU A 59 -2.75 -2.12 -2.30
CA LEU A 59 -3.20 -0.72 -2.41
C LEU A 59 -2.49 0.05 -3.52
N VAL A 60 -1.18 -0.14 -3.67
CA VAL A 60 -0.39 0.49 -4.74
C VAL A 60 -0.82 -0.03 -6.12
N GLU A 61 -1.09 -1.32 -6.26
CA GLU A 61 -1.62 -1.91 -7.50
C GLU A 61 -3.03 -1.40 -7.84
N MET A 62 -3.85 -1.10 -6.82
CA MET A 62 -5.16 -0.45 -6.98
C MET A 62 -5.05 1.06 -7.29
N GLY A 63 -3.85 1.63 -7.30
CA GLY A 63 -3.62 3.05 -7.58
C GLY A 63 -3.64 3.98 -6.37
N PHE A 64 -3.68 3.48 -5.13
CA PHE A 64 -3.59 4.31 -3.92
C PHE A 64 -2.15 4.62 -3.50
N PRO A 65 -1.90 5.77 -2.85
CA PRO A 65 -2.80 6.91 -2.63
C PRO A 65 -2.91 7.88 -3.84
N PHE A 66 -2.53 7.44 -5.03
CA PHE A 66 -2.28 8.27 -6.20
C PHE A 66 -3.50 8.62 -7.05
N GLY A 67 -4.63 7.97 -6.77
CA GLY A 67 -5.88 8.11 -7.47
C GLY A 67 -6.92 7.17 -6.85
N PHE A 68 -8.19 7.40 -7.20
CA PHE A 68 -9.26 6.47 -6.87
C PHE A 68 -9.07 5.15 -7.63
N PRO A 69 -9.65 4.02 -7.16
CA PRO A 69 -9.52 2.69 -7.78
C PRO A 69 -9.98 2.60 -9.24
N SER A 70 -10.51 3.68 -9.81
CA SER A 70 -10.94 3.80 -11.21
C SER A 70 -9.88 4.37 -12.15
N ALA A 71 -8.71 4.82 -11.65
CA ALA A 71 -7.64 5.41 -12.45
C ALA A 71 -6.78 4.33 -13.17
N ARG A 72 -7.42 3.44 -13.94
CA ARG A 72 -6.75 2.41 -14.76
C ARG A 72 -5.68 2.98 -15.70
N ASP A 73 -5.77 4.26 -16.04
CA ASP A 73 -4.98 4.84 -17.12
C ASP A 73 -3.53 5.17 -16.75
N LYS A 74 -3.17 5.23 -15.46
CA LYS A 74 -1.76 5.43 -15.07
C LYS A 74 -1.40 4.71 -13.78
N LYS A 75 -0.85 3.51 -13.90
CA LYS A 75 -0.03 2.92 -12.83
C LYS A 75 1.20 3.79 -12.60
N VAL A 76 1.11 4.70 -11.63
CA VAL A 76 2.16 5.70 -11.36
C VAL A 76 3.22 5.21 -10.38
N ALA A 77 2.97 4.12 -9.67
CA ALA A 77 3.89 3.52 -8.72
C ALA A 77 3.75 1.99 -8.65
N THR A 78 4.77 1.32 -8.15
CA THR A 78 4.76 -0.12 -7.84
C THR A 78 5.78 -0.43 -6.75
N LEU A 79 5.61 -1.58 -6.09
CA LEU A 79 6.70 -2.22 -5.36
C LEU A 79 7.40 -3.21 -6.31
N ALA A 80 8.70 -3.04 -6.46
CA ALA A 80 9.54 -3.87 -7.31
C ALA A 80 10.42 -4.81 -6.47
N PRO A 81 11.05 -5.83 -7.09
CA PRO A 81 12.02 -6.68 -6.40
C PRO A 81 13.12 -5.86 -5.72
N ASN A 82 13.51 -6.33 -4.53
CA ASN A 82 14.61 -5.73 -3.76
C ASN A 82 15.89 -5.66 -4.61
N LYS A 83 16.68 -4.59 -4.45
CA LYS A 83 17.98 -4.46 -5.17
C LYS A 83 18.97 -5.57 -4.82
N SER A 84 18.86 -6.15 -3.62
CA SER A 84 19.67 -7.30 -3.20
C SER A 84 19.35 -8.58 -3.97
N GLY A 85 18.23 -8.62 -4.70
CA GLY A 85 17.74 -9.82 -5.37
C GLY A 85 17.22 -10.89 -4.42
N ASN A 86 17.16 -10.61 -3.11
CA ASN A 86 16.81 -11.58 -2.08
C ASN A 86 15.63 -11.11 -1.22
N PHE A 87 14.98 -12.07 -0.57
CA PHE A 87 14.01 -11.80 0.48
C PHE A 87 14.72 -11.21 1.71
N GLU A 88 14.19 -10.13 2.25
CA GLU A 88 14.75 -9.44 3.42
C GLU A 88 13.84 -9.66 4.63
N SER A 89 14.35 -10.35 5.65
CA SER A 89 13.67 -10.56 6.93
C SER A 89 14.54 -10.06 8.07
N ARG A 90 14.28 -8.84 8.55
CA ARG A 90 15.17 -8.16 9.51
C ARG A 90 14.43 -7.07 10.28
N TRP A 91 15.04 -6.64 11.37
CA TRP A 91 14.62 -5.43 12.08
C TRP A 91 15.30 -4.20 11.48
N VAL A 92 14.54 -3.13 11.28
CA VAL A 92 15.04 -1.85 10.72
C VAL A 92 14.67 -0.69 11.62
N ARG A 93 15.51 0.36 11.57
CA ARG A 93 15.22 1.65 12.18
C ARG A 93 14.46 2.52 11.19
N LEU A 94 13.27 2.97 11.56
CA LEU A 94 12.46 3.89 10.77
C LEU A 94 12.23 5.16 11.59
N LYS A 95 12.31 6.31 10.93
CA LYS A 95 11.92 7.60 11.51
C LYS A 95 10.65 8.07 10.79
N PRO A 96 9.49 8.12 11.46
CA PRO A 96 8.27 8.66 10.87
C PRO A 96 8.46 10.16 10.57
N GLU A 97 8.09 10.59 9.37
CA GLU A 97 8.09 12.00 8.97
C GLU A 97 6.67 12.58 8.92
N ASN A 98 5.74 11.90 8.25
CA ASN A 98 4.34 12.31 8.10
C ASN A 98 3.38 11.15 8.40
N MET A 99 3.28 10.71 9.66
CA MET A 99 2.30 9.68 10.04
C MET A 99 1.34 10.20 11.09
N MET A 100 0.05 10.20 10.77
CA MET A 100 -0.99 10.36 11.77
C MET A 100 -0.87 9.23 12.81
N HIS A 101 -0.85 9.61 14.10
CA HIS A 101 -0.88 8.71 15.26
C HIS A 101 0.42 7.97 15.64
N LEU A 102 1.56 8.23 14.98
CA LEU A 102 2.88 7.88 15.53
C LEU A 102 3.58 9.14 16.06
N SER A 103 4.40 9.00 17.10
CA SER A 103 5.20 10.10 17.64
C SER A 103 6.13 10.63 16.55
N ASN A 104 5.79 11.80 16.00
CA ASN A 104 6.61 12.45 14.98
C ASN A 104 8.02 12.67 15.53
N GLY A 105 9.00 12.08 14.85
CA GLY A 105 10.43 12.31 15.13
C GLY A 105 11.14 11.23 15.94
N GLU A 106 10.45 10.30 16.59
CA GLU A 106 11.11 9.20 17.31
C GLU A 106 11.53 8.08 16.35
N THR A 107 12.71 7.50 16.57
CA THR A 107 13.15 6.34 15.78
C THR A 107 12.50 5.08 16.32
N LEU A 108 11.81 4.36 15.46
CA LEU A 108 11.14 3.10 15.76
C LEU A 108 11.96 1.92 15.24
N MET A 109 12.00 0.84 16.01
CA MET A 109 12.47 -0.46 15.55
C MET A 109 11.27 -1.26 15.06
N LEU A 110 11.23 -1.57 13.75
CA LEU A 110 10.12 -2.32 13.15
C LEU A 110 10.65 -3.51 12.34
N PRO A 111 9.92 -4.64 12.33
CA PRO A 111 10.27 -5.79 11.51
C PRO A 111 9.87 -5.54 10.05
N VAL A 112 10.72 -5.97 9.11
CA VAL A 112 10.40 -6.04 7.68
C VAL A 112 10.57 -7.48 7.19
N SER A 113 9.70 -7.91 6.29
CA SER A 113 9.70 -9.25 5.71
C SER A 113 9.15 -9.20 4.29
N HIS A 114 9.99 -8.95 3.28
CA HIS A 114 9.54 -8.79 1.89
C HIS A 114 10.61 -9.15 0.85
N GLY A 115 10.18 -9.69 -0.29
CA GLY A 115 10.99 -9.83 -1.51
C GLY A 115 10.81 -8.68 -2.50
N GLU A 116 9.63 -8.06 -2.47
CA GLU A 116 9.22 -6.96 -3.37
C GLU A 116 8.80 -5.74 -2.53
N GLY A 117 9.74 -5.10 -1.84
CA GLY A 117 9.44 -3.91 -1.01
C GLY A 117 10.00 -2.61 -1.57
N ARG A 118 10.62 -2.64 -2.76
CA ARG A 118 11.26 -1.46 -3.32
C ARG A 118 10.26 -0.58 -4.04
N PHE A 119 9.88 0.53 -3.39
CA PHE A 119 9.00 1.52 -3.97
C PHE A 119 9.64 2.24 -5.17
N VAL A 120 8.95 2.23 -6.30
CA VAL A 120 9.34 2.92 -7.52
C VAL A 120 8.15 3.64 -8.13
N THR A 121 8.41 4.78 -8.76
CA THR A 121 7.41 5.59 -9.45
C THR A 121 7.74 5.67 -10.93
N ALA A 122 6.73 5.93 -11.76
CA ALA A 122 6.91 6.14 -13.20
C ALA A 122 7.74 7.41 -13.51
N ASP A 123 7.63 8.43 -12.66
CA ASP A 123 8.39 9.68 -12.73
C ASP A 123 8.83 10.13 -11.32
N LYS A 124 9.96 10.84 -11.22
CA LYS A 124 10.43 11.52 -10.02
C LYS A 124 9.45 12.58 -9.52
N GLU A 125 8.68 13.22 -10.40
CA GLU A 125 7.69 14.21 -9.98
C GLU A 125 6.54 13.58 -9.17
N ILE A 126 6.14 12.35 -9.50
CA ILE A 126 5.15 11.58 -8.70
C ILE A 126 5.70 11.34 -7.29
N LEU A 127 6.97 10.95 -7.16
CA LEU A 127 7.59 10.73 -5.85
C LEU A 127 7.59 12.02 -5.01
N LYS A 128 7.90 13.17 -5.63
CA LYS A 128 7.84 14.46 -4.93
C LYS A 128 6.43 14.83 -4.48
N GLN A 129 5.40 14.44 -5.22
CA GLN A 129 4.01 14.68 -4.83
C GLN A 129 3.63 13.85 -3.60
N ILE A 130 4.04 12.57 -3.53
CA ILE A 130 3.79 11.71 -2.35
C ILE A 130 4.35 12.33 -1.08
N LEU A 131 5.62 12.75 -1.14
CA LEU A 131 6.34 13.23 0.03
C LEU A 131 5.82 14.58 0.55
N ARG A 132 4.89 15.23 -0.16
CA ARG A 132 4.23 16.47 0.28
C ARG A 132 2.94 16.21 1.07
N TYR A 133 2.35 15.03 0.94
CA TYR A 133 1.24 14.57 1.78
C TYR A 133 1.79 14.06 3.13
#